data_AF-A0A6G0W653-F1
#
_entry.id   AF-A0A6G0W653-F1
#
_cell.length_a   1.000
_cell.length_b   1.000
_cell.length_c   1.000
_cell.angle_alpha   90.00
_cell.angle_beta   90.00
_cell.angle_gamma   90.00
#
_symmetry.space_group_name_H-M   'P 1'
#
loop_
_entity.id
_entity.type
_entity.pdbx_description
1 polymer ?
#
loop_
_entity_poly.entity_id
_entity_poly.type
_entity_poly.pdbx_seq_one_letter_code
_entity_poly.pdbx_strand_id
1 'polypeptide(L)'
;MGDNKPVSLRVTVRYAVPPRATVLDCLDTFRSANWVGDIVRHVVPYLKTQTNQSVLDAIESQEIPGGGEDCVVCMRIMDAAAASLPCGHLFHASCICAWLRVCNTCPTCRSPVPSQFSGRYAFRKITTTLVVHDLDVPKEALTAQDVGGRDLMALVDISLSVEDGDGKPTFPCELNAAVTTSALVA
;
A
#
# COMPACT_ATOMS: atom_id res chain seq x y z
N MET A 1 15.53 6.95 -22.07
CA MET A 1 14.18 6.37 -21.99
C MET A 1 14.01 5.82 -20.59
N GLY A 2 13.25 6.50 -19.72
CA GLY A 2 12.97 5.98 -18.39
C GLY A 2 11.85 4.95 -18.47
N ASP A 3 12.11 3.73 -18.00
CA ASP A 3 11.10 2.68 -17.91
C ASP A 3 9.97 3.12 -16.98
N ASN A 4 8.84 3.59 -17.53
CA ASN A 4 7.62 3.83 -16.77
C ASN A 4 6.95 2.49 -16.43
N LYS A 5 7.63 1.70 -15.58
CA LYS A 5 7.14 0.39 -15.17
C LYS A 5 5.89 0.59 -14.30
N PRO A 6 4.76 -0.05 -14.64
CA PRO A 6 3.55 0.07 -13.83
C PRO A 6 3.82 -0.46 -12.43
N VAL A 7 3.44 0.34 -11.44
CA VAL A 7 3.49 -0.04 -10.03
C VAL A 7 2.29 -0.94 -9.75
N SER A 8 2.54 -2.13 -9.21
CA SER A 8 1.48 -3.03 -8.75
C SER A 8 1.43 -3.04 -7.22
N LEU A 9 0.26 -2.78 -6.63
CA LEU A 9 -0.01 -2.93 -5.21
C LEU A 9 -1.09 -3.98 -4.99
N ARG A 10 -0.94 -4.76 -3.93
CA ARG A 10 -1.96 -5.68 -3.42
C ARG A 10 -2.27 -5.31 -1.98
N VAL A 11 -3.53 -5.03 -1.71
CA VAL A 11 -4.03 -4.75 -0.36
C VAL A 11 -5.23 -5.63 -0.05
N THR A 12 -5.40 -5.96 1.23
CA THR A 12 -6.57 -6.70 1.70
C THR A 12 -7.41 -5.76 2.56
N VAL A 13 -8.68 -5.58 2.18
CA VAL A 13 -9.60 -4.69 2.89
C VAL A 13 -10.76 -5.48 3.48
N ARG A 14 -11.23 -5.06 4.65
CA ARG A 14 -12.50 -5.55 5.22
C ARG A 14 -13.64 -4.82 4.51
N TYR A 15 -14.60 -5.58 4.01
CA TYR A 15 -15.79 -5.10 3.32
C TYR A 15 -17.03 -5.53 4.10
N ALA A 16 -17.74 -4.55 4.66
CA ALA A 16 -19.01 -4.76 5.32
C ALA A 16 -20.11 -4.86 4.26
N VAL A 17 -20.67 -6.06 4.10
CA VAL A 17 -21.64 -6.34 3.05
C VAL A 17 -23.00 -5.74 3.45
N PRO A 18 -23.67 -4.97 2.56
CA PRO A 18 -25.00 -4.44 2.83
C PRO A 18 -26.00 -5.54 3.22
N PRO A 19 -26.97 -5.27 4.10
CA PRO A 19 -27.97 -6.27 4.48
C PRO A 19 -28.69 -6.82 3.25
N ARG A 20 -28.86 -8.15 3.19
CA ARG A 20 -29.56 -8.88 2.11
C ARG A 20 -28.93 -8.72 0.72
N ALA A 21 -27.65 -8.34 0.65
CA ALA A 21 -26.91 -8.30 -0.60
C ALA A 21 -26.39 -9.69 -0.99
N THR A 22 -26.41 -9.95 -2.29
CA THR A 22 -25.81 -11.13 -2.89
C THR A 22 -24.36 -10.89 -3.26
N VAL A 23 -23.65 -11.96 -3.64
CA VAL A 23 -22.30 -11.85 -4.20
C VAL A 23 -22.31 -10.96 -5.45
N LEU A 24 -23.32 -11.07 -6.32
CA LEU A 24 -23.44 -10.22 -7.51
C LEU A 24 -23.49 -8.74 -7.15
N ASP A 25 -24.30 -8.36 -6.16
CA ASP A 25 -24.43 -6.98 -5.69
C ASP A 25 -23.08 -6.43 -5.19
N CYS A 26 -22.27 -7.28 -4.55
CA CYS A 26 -20.92 -6.93 -4.14
C CYS A 26 -20.01 -6.70 -5.35
N LEU A 27 -20.06 -7.59 -6.35
CA LEU A 27 -19.25 -7.46 -7.57
C LEU A 27 -19.60 -6.20 -8.37
N ASP A 28 -20.89 -5.85 -8.45
CA ASP A 28 -21.35 -4.61 -9.09
C ASP A 28 -20.88 -3.38 -8.32
N THR A 29 -20.93 -3.44 -6.98
CA THR A 29 -20.35 -2.40 -6.12
C THR A 29 -18.87 -2.21 -6.42
N PHE A 30 -18.10 -3.30 -6.56
CA PHE A 30 -16.67 -3.24 -6.88
C PHE A 30 -16.35 -2.69 -8.28
N ARG A 31 -17.33 -2.68 -9.18
CA ARG A 31 -17.24 -2.05 -10.51
C ARG A 31 -17.79 -0.62 -10.54
N SER A 32 -18.09 -0.02 -9.39
CA SER A 32 -18.64 1.33 -9.28
C SER A 32 -17.57 2.39 -8.98
N ALA A 33 -17.86 3.65 -9.33
CA ALA A 33 -17.02 4.79 -8.98
C ALA A 33 -16.91 5.02 -7.47
N ASN A 34 -17.91 4.61 -6.69
CA ASN A 34 -17.90 4.72 -5.23
C ASN A 34 -16.79 3.84 -4.64
N TRP A 35 -16.70 2.59 -5.10
CA TRP A 35 -15.64 1.67 -4.69
C TRP A 35 -14.25 2.19 -5.06
N VAL A 36 -14.09 2.77 -6.24
CA VAL A 36 -12.84 3.44 -6.63
C VAL A 36 -12.48 4.53 -5.62
N GLY A 37 -13.44 5.37 -5.25
CA GLY A 37 -13.24 6.40 -4.22
C GLY A 37 -12.78 5.84 -2.88
N ASP A 38 -13.36 4.73 -2.44
CA ASP A 38 -13.01 4.07 -1.17
C ASP A 38 -11.60 3.47 -1.22
N ILE A 39 -11.26 2.76 -2.30
CA ILE A 39 -9.92 2.20 -2.50
C ILE A 39 -8.86 3.30 -2.58
N VAL A 40 -9.14 4.39 -3.30
CA VAL A 40 -8.22 5.54 -3.38
C VAL A 40 -7.98 6.11 -1.98
N ARG A 41 -9.03 6.31 -1.18
CA ARG A 41 -8.89 6.81 0.20
C ARG A 41 -8.11 5.86 1.11
N HIS A 42 -8.26 4.56 0.92
CA HIS A 42 -7.53 3.54 1.68
C HIS A 42 -6.04 3.49 1.30
N VAL A 43 -5.74 3.56 0.00
CA VAL A 43 -4.40 3.27 -0.53
C VAL A 43 -3.52 4.51 -0.62
N VAL A 44 -4.06 5.69 -0.92
CA VAL A 44 -3.26 6.93 -1.04
C VAL A 44 -2.44 7.25 0.22
N PRO A 45 -2.95 7.11 1.45
CA PRO A 45 -2.13 7.27 2.65
C PRO A 45 -0.95 6.30 2.68
N TYR A 46 -1.18 5.03 2.34
CA TYR A 46 -0.15 4.00 2.28
C TYR A 46 0.94 4.33 1.24
N LEU A 47 0.55 4.83 0.05
CA LEU A 47 1.50 5.26 -0.98
C LEU A 47 2.38 6.43 -0.49
N LYS A 48 1.81 7.36 0.27
CA LYS A 48 2.55 8.51 0.79
C LYS A 48 3.52 8.12 1.91
N THR A 49 3.22 7.09 2.67
CA THR A 49 4.02 6.68 3.84
C THR A 49 5.06 5.62 3.53
N GLN A 50 4.95 4.89 2.41
CA GLN A 50 5.98 3.91 2.02
C GLN A 50 7.26 4.60 1.54
N THR A 51 8.33 4.43 2.30
CA THR A 51 9.69 4.78 1.86
C THR A 51 10.16 3.81 0.79
N ASN A 52 10.86 4.30 -0.22
CA ASN A 52 11.36 3.47 -1.30
C ASN A 52 12.35 2.42 -0.77
N GLN A 53 12.20 1.16 -1.18
CA GLN A 53 13.14 0.10 -0.81
C GLN A 53 14.56 0.46 -1.26
N SER A 54 14.74 1.09 -2.43
CA SER A 54 16.06 1.53 -2.88
C SER A 54 16.66 2.62 -1.99
N VAL A 55 15.84 3.42 -1.30
CA VAL A 55 16.32 4.40 -0.33
C VAL A 55 16.75 3.69 0.94
N LEU A 56 16.02 2.67 1.40
CA LEU A 56 16.46 1.84 2.52
C LEU A 56 17.79 1.14 2.23
N ASP A 57 17.95 0.64 1.00
CA ASP A 57 19.17 -0.04 0.56
C ASP A 57 20.34 0.94 0.34
N ALA A 58 20.04 2.21 0.02
CA ALA A 58 21.03 3.27 -0.19
C ALA A 58 21.40 4.04 1.09
N ILE A 59 20.77 3.75 2.23
CA ILE A 59 21.20 4.28 3.53
C ILE A 59 22.55 3.64 3.86
N GLU A 60 23.61 4.39 3.61
CA GLU A 60 24.98 3.95 3.84
C GLU A 60 25.29 3.99 5.34
N SER A 61 25.85 2.90 5.86
CA SER A 61 26.44 2.87 7.18
C SER A 61 27.76 3.64 7.13
N GLN A 62 27.79 4.82 7.71
CA GLN A 62 28.99 5.60 7.89
C GLN A 62 29.68 5.22 9.21
N GLU A 63 30.99 5.02 9.15
CA GLU A 63 31.80 4.86 10.35
C GLU A 63 31.94 6.22 11.05
N ILE A 64 31.47 6.33 12.30
CA ILE A 64 31.64 7.52 13.12
C ILE A 64 32.90 7.33 13.99
N PRO A 65 34.00 8.07 13.74
CA PRO A 65 35.19 7.96 14.56
C PRO A 65 34.89 8.47 15.98
N GLY A 66 34.88 7.56 16.96
CA GLY A 66 34.66 7.89 18.37
C GLY A 66 33.20 7.97 18.80
N GLY A 67 32.31 7.16 18.22
CA GLY A 67 30.88 7.04 18.51
C GLY A 67 30.44 7.59 19.87
N GLY A 68 29.48 8.53 19.84
CA GLY A 68 29.12 9.29 21.05
C GLY A 68 27.87 10.14 20.95
N GLU A 69 27.09 10.04 19.87
CA GLU A 69 25.78 10.69 19.78
C GLU A 69 24.67 9.68 20.08
N ASP A 70 23.63 10.13 20.79
CA ASP A 70 22.47 9.30 21.11
C ASP A 70 21.51 9.22 19.92
N CYS A 71 21.14 8.00 19.55
CA CYS A 71 20.09 7.75 18.58
C CYS A 71 18.74 8.16 19.18
N VAL A 72 18.11 9.22 18.66
CA VAL A 72 16.83 9.75 19.21
C VAL A 72 15.64 8.79 19.06
N VAL A 73 15.76 7.74 18.24
CA VAL A 73 14.71 6.72 18.06
C VAL A 73 14.68 5.73 19.22
N CYS A 74 15.85 5.27 19.68
CA CYS A 74 15.96 4.26 20.75
C CYS A 74 16.54 4.81 22.05
N MET A 75 16.98 6.08 22.07
CA MET A 75 17.63 6.77 23.18
C MET A 75 18.90 6.06 23.69
N ARG A 76 19.69 5.48 22.79
CA ARG A 76 20.96 4.81 23.12
C ARG A 76 22.09 5.35 22.25
N ILE A 77 23.30 5.29 22.80
CA ILE A 77 24.54 5.67 22.10
C ILE A 77 24.66 4.89 20.80
N MET A 78 25.01 5.58 19.72
CA MET A 78 25.26 4.97 18.42
C MET A 78 26.59 4.20 18.40
N ASP A 79 26.53 3.02 17.80
CA ASP A 79 27.69 2.17 17.55
C ASP A 79 28.64 2.87 16.55
N ALA A 80 29.82 2.29 16.31
CA ALA A 80 30.75 2.81 15.32
C ALA A 80 30.14 2.91 13.90
N ALA A 81 29.05 2.17 13.60
CA ALA A 81 28.32 2.23 12.35
C ALA A 81 26.96 2.92 12.54
N ALA A 82 26.79 4.12 11.97
CA ALA A 82 25.53 4.84 11.96
C ALA A 82 25.06 5.10 10.53
N ALA A 83 23.75 5.18 10.36
CA ALA A 83 23.11 5.52 9.12
C ALA A 83 22.80 7.01 9.06
N SER A 84 23.18 7.66 7.96
CA SER A 84 22.84 9.06 7.69
C SER A 84 21.66 9.17 6.73
N LEU A 85 20.73 10.08 7.03
CA LEU A 85 19.69 10.47 6.08
C LEU A 85 20.18 11.56 5.12
N PRO A 86 19.50 11.81 3.98
CA PRO A 86 19.85 12.92 3.07
C PRO A 86 19.83 14.32 3.71
N CYS A 87 19.19 14.46 4.87
CA CYS A 87 19.19 15.68 5.67
C CYS A 87 20.39 15.82 6.63
N GLY A 88 21.28 14.81 6.68
CA GLY A 88 22.50 14.79 7.48
C GLY A 88 22.36 14.25 8.91
N HIS A 89 21.15 13.89 9.36
CA HIS A 89 20.95 13.33 10.71
C HIS A 89 21.32 11.85 10.78
N LEU A 90 21.93 11.46 11.91
CA LEU A 90 22.48 10.13 12.17
C LEU A 90 21.59 9.31 13.11
N PHE A 91 21.49 8.01 12.84
CA PHE A 91 20.73 7.04 13.63
C PHE A 91 21.39 5.65 13.57
N HIS A 92 21.02 4.72 14.45
CA HIS A 92 21.30 3.30 14.17
C HIS A 92 20.61 2.89 12.87
N ALA A 93 21.31 2.16 12.00
CA ALA A 93 20.77 1.66 10.73
C ALA A 93 19.46 0.89 10.93
N SER A 94 19.39 0.02 11.94
CA SER A 94 18.17 -0.72 12.29
C SER A 94 17.02 0.19 12.71
N CYS A 95 17.30 1.22 13.51
CA CYS A 95 16.29 2.15 14.02
C CYS A 95 15.71 2.99 12.89
N ILE A 96 16.56 3.55 12.02
CA ILE A 96 16.07 4.40 10.94
C ILE A 96 15.37 3.58 9.85
N CYS A 97 15.86 2.38 9.53
CA CYS A 97 15.16 1.49 8.61
C CYS A 97 13.77 1.10 9.13
N ALA A 98 13.63 0.79 10.43
CA ALA A 98 12.34 0.49 11.02
C ALA A 98 11.39 1.70 10.99
N TRP A 99 11.90 2.90 11.31
CA TRP A 99 11.14 4.14 11.24
C TRP A 99 10.64 4.43 9.83
N LEU A 100 11.53 4.37 8.83
CA LEU A 100 11.22 4.67 7.43
C LEU A 100 10.24 3.69 6.78
N ARG A 101 10.10 2.46 7.30
CA ARG A 101 9.05 1.53 6.87
C ARG A 101 7.63 2.03 7.20
N VAL A 102 7.50 2.93 8.18
CA VAL A 102 6.21 3.45 8.65
C VAL A 102 6.05 4.94 8.32
N CYS A 103 7.12 5.71 8.43
CA CYS A 103 7.15 7.16 8.30
C CYS A 103 8.29 7.60 7.37
N ASN A 104 7.99 8.22 6.24
CA ASN A 104 9.00 8.70 5.29
C ASN A 104 9.62 10.07 5.68
N THR A 105 9.78 10.36 6.97
CA THR A 105 10.33 11.65 7.44
C THR A 105 11.44 11.42 8.45
N CYS A 106 12.40 12.34 8.51
CA CYS A 106 13.46 12.31 9.52
C CYS A 106 12.86 12.46 10.94
N PRO A 107 13.20 11.57 11.91
CA PRO A 107 12.76 11.70 13.30
C PRO A 107 13.17 13.03 13.97
N THR A 108 14.28 13.63 13.54
CA THR A 108 14.83 14.86 14.14
C THR A 108 14.24 16.13 13.53
N CYS A 109 14.35 16.30 12.21
CA CYS A 109 13.96 17.55 11.55
C CYS A 109 12.66 17.47 10.73
N ARG A 110 12.05 16.29 10.63
CA ARG A 110 10.84 16.02 9.84
C ARG A 110 10.97 16.25 8.34
N SER A 111 12.18 16.50 7.82
CA SER A 111 12.41 16.56 6.38
C SER A 111 11.96 15.26 5.71
N PRO A 112 11.21 15.34 4.59
CA PRO A 112 10.77 14.15 3.87
C PRO A 112 11.97 13.42 3.25
N VAL A 113 11.94 12.10 3.35
CA VAL A 113 12.83 11.17 2.66
C VAL A 113 12.11 10.73 1.39
N PRO A 114 12.81 10.52 0.26
CA PRO A 114 12.15 10.17 -1.00
C PRO A 114 11.24 8.93 -0.85
N SER A 115 9.93 9.11 -1.09
CA SER A 115 8.94 8.05 -1.03
C SER A 115 9.08 7.10 -2.21
N GLN A 116 8.63 5.85 -2.04
CA GLN A 116 8.52 4.88 -3.13
C GLN A 116 7.62 5.42 -4.26
N PHE A 117 6.65 6.23 -3.86
CA PHE A 117 5.71 6.88 -4.75
C PHE A 117 5.88 8.41 -4.66
N SER A 118 6.68 9.00 -5.55
CA SER A 118 6.80 10.44 -5.75
C SER A 118 6.13 10.89 -7.06
N GLY A 119 5.31 11.95 -6.98
CA GLY A 119 4.63 12.54 -8.14
C GLY A 119 3.12 12.28 -8.20
N ARG A 120 2.52 12.54 -9.36
CA ARG A 120 1.10 12.22 -9.65
C ARG A 120 1.01 10.79 -10.16
N TYR A 121 -0.01 10.07 -9.70
CA TYR A 121 -0.28 8.69 -10.08
C TYR A 121 -1.68 8.58 -10.61
N ALA A 122 -1.84 7.84 -11.71
CA ALA A 122 -3.15 7.45 -12.20
C ALA A 122 -3.42 5.99 -11.87
N PHE A 123 -4.63 5.72 -11.33
CA PHE A 123 -5.14 4.37 -11.14
C PHE A 123 -5.55 3.81 -12.51
N ARG A 124 -4.81 2.82 -13.00
CA ARG A 124 -5.03 2.21 -14.32
C ARG A 124 -5.98 1.03 -14.27
N LYS A 125 -5.83 0.19 -13.25
CA LYS A 125 -6.63 -1.02 -13.05
C LYS A 125 -6.85 -1.28 -11.58
N ILE A 126 -8.07 -1.61 -11.21
CA ILE A 126 -8.43 -2.11 -9.88
C ILE A 126 -9.16 -3.43 -10.09
N THR A 127 -8.56 -4.51 -9.60
CA THR A 127 -9.17 -5.84 -9.61
C THR A 127 -9.48 -6.23 -8.17
N THR A 128 -10.77 -6.36 -7.85
CA THR A 128 -11.24 -6.69 -6.51
C THR A 128 -11.78 -8.10 -6.50
N THR A 129 -11.23 -8.95 -5.64
CA THR A 129 -11.70 -10.32 -5.45
C THR A 129 -12.36 -10.44 -4.09
N LEU A 130 -13.68 -10.68 -4.05
CA LEU A 130 -14.39 -11.00 -2.82
C LEU A 130 -13.99 -12.39 -2.35
N VAL A 131 -13.58 -12.50 -1.09
CA VAL A 131 -13.29 -13.78 -0.45
C VAL A 131 -14.50 -14.18 0.38
N VAL A 132 -15.10 -15.32 0.04
CA VAL A 132 -16.21 -15.88 0.81
C VAL A 132 -15.80 -17.19 1.44
N HIS A 133 -16.09 -17.34 2.72
CA HIS A 133 -15.86 -18.56 3.49
C HIS A 133 -17.19 -19.29 3.73
N ASP A 134 -17.11 -20.62 3.90
CA ASP A 134 -18.22 -21.48 4.34
C ASP A 134 -19.42 -21.51 3.40
N LEU A 135 -19.17 -21.36 2.10
CA LEU A 135 -20.16 -21.56 1.06
C LEU A 135 -19.99 -22.95 0.43
N ASP A 136 -20.80 -23.90 0.86
CA ASP A 136 -20.91 -25.22 0.20
C ASP A 136 -21.87 -25.13 -0.99
N VAL A 137 -21.58 -24.21 -1.91
CA VAL A 137 -22.34 -24.03 -3.14
C VAL A 137 -21.44 -24.19 -4.37
N PRO A 138 -21.96 -24.78 -5.46
CA PRO A 138 -21.22 -24.93 -6.69
C PRO A 138 -20.83 -23.56 -7.29
N LYS A 139 -19.71 -23.52 -8.03
CA LYS A 139 -19.12 -22.29 -8.59
C LYS A 139 -20.10 -21.46 -9.41
N GLU A 140 -21.05 -22.12 -10.05
CA GLU A 140 -22.07 -21.53 -10.91
C GLU A 140 -23.15 -20.78 -10.11
N ALA A 141 -23.38 -21.17 -8.85
CA ALA A 141 -24.40 -20.57 -7.98
C ALA A 141 -23.85 -19.50 -7.03
N LEU A 142 -22.52 -19.36 -6.94
CA LEU A 142 -21.84 -18.43 -6.03
C LEU A 142 -22.31 -16.98 -6.18
N THR A 143 -22.55 -16.53 -7.40
CA THR A 143 -22.97 -15.16 -7.70
C THR A 143 -24.35 -14.82 -7.11
N ALA A 144 -25.26 -15.78 -7.00
CA ALA A 144 -26.61 -15.59 -6.47
C ALA A 144 -26.69 -15.75 -4.94
N GLN A 145 -25.59 -16.13 -4.30
CA GLN A 145 -25.58 -16.43 -2.87
C GLN A 145 -25.75 -15.16 -2.03
N ASP A 146 -26.65 -15.22 -1.04
CA ASP A 146 -26.79 -14.18 -0.03
C ASP A 146 -25.57 -14.19 0.90
N VAL A 147 -24.92 -13.03 0.98
CA VAL A 147 -23.79 -12.73 1.86
C VAL A 147 -24.07 -11.50 2.73
N GLY A 148 -25.34 -11.11 2.80
CA GLY A 148 -25.79 -9.86 3.38
C GLY A 148 -25.47 -9.74 4.86
N GLY A 149 -24.97 -8.59 5.28
CA GLY A 149 -24.64 -8.32 6.68
C GLY A 149 -23.40 -9.07 7.21
N ARG A 150 -22.64 -9.74 6.33
CA ARG A 150 -21.35 -10.35 6.69
C ARG A 150 -20.23 -9.32 6.55
N ASP A 151 -19.22 -9.47 7.40
CA ASP A 151 -17.92 -8.84 7.19
C ASP A 151 -17.04 -9.80 6.38
N LEU A 152 -16.74 -9.45 5.14
CA LEU A 152 -15.91 -10.25 4.25
C LEU A 152 -14.58 -9.56 3.94
N MET A 153 -13.62 -10.34 3.46
CA MET A 153 -12.35 -9.81 2.98
C MET A 153 -12.43 -9.58 1.47
N ALA A 154 -11.91 -8.46 1.00
CA ALA A 154 -11.72 -8.19 -0.42
C ALA A 154 -10.22 -8.00 -0.71
N LEU A 155 -9.69 -8.82 -1.61
CA LEU A 155 -8.33 -8.71 -2.12
C LEU A 155 -8.33 -7.72 -3.28
N VAL A 156 -7.58 -6.64 -3.17
CA VAL A 156 -7.58 -5.55 -4.16
C VAL A 156 -6.19 -5.45 -4.78
N ASP A 157 -6.10 -5.85 -6.05
CA ASP A 157 -4.93 -5.68 -6.90
C ASP A 157 -5.06 -4.38 -7.70
N ILE A 158 -4.07 -3.51 -7.57
CA ILE A 158 -4.09 -2.15 -8.11
C ILE A 158 -2.86 -1.97 -9.01
N SER A 159 -3.09 -1.50 -10.22
CA SER A 159 -2.02 -1.06 -11.12
C SER A 159 -2.03 0.46 -11.24
N LEU A 160 -0.91 1.09 -10.93
CA LEU A 160 -0.69 2.53 -11.04
C LEU A 160 0.35 2.82 -12.13
N SER A 161 0.23 3.98 -12.77
CA SER A 161 1.28 4.54 -13.62
C SER A 161 1.67 5.93 -13.12
N VAL A 162 2.96 6.24 -13.18
CA VAL A 162 3.47 7.58 -12.90
C VAL A 162 3.03 8.53 -14.01
N GLU A 163 2.55 9.71 -13.66
CA GLU A 163 2.24 10.80 -14.60
C GLU A 163 3.37 11.83 -14.62
N ASP A 164 4.04 11.93 -15.76
CA ASP A 164 5.02 12.99 -16.04
C ASP A 164 4.33 14.19 -16.70
N GLY A 165 3.92 15.19 -15.91
CA GLY A 165 3.61 16.55 -16.39
C GLY A 165 2.19 16.83 -16.94
N ASP A 166 1.91 18.13 -17.06
CA ASP A 166 0.65 18.91 -17.04
C ASP A 166 -0.47 18.61 -18.07
N GLY A 167 -0.52 17.42 -18.68
CA GLY A 167 -1.66 16.99 -19.48
C GLY A 167 -2.83 16.58 -18.56
N LYS A 168 -4.09 16.79 -18.97
CA LYS A 168 -5.27 16.26 -18.25
C LYS A 168 -5.53 14.82 -18.74
N PRO A 169 -5.07 13.77 -18.05
CA PRO A 169 -5.08 12.44 -18.64
C PRO A 169 -6.32 11.73 -18.12
N THR A 170 -7.43 11.82 -18.85
CA THR A 170 -8.64 11.05 -18.54
C THR A 170 -8.47 9.65 -19.08
N PHE A 171 -7.84 8.79 -18.29
CA PHE A 171 -7.77 7.38 -18.61
C PHE A 171 -8.83 6.64 -17.81
N PRO A 172 -9.70 5.85 -18.45
CA PRO A 172 -10.65 5.03 -17.72
C PRO A 172 -9.87 4.00 -16.87
N CYS A 173 -10.09 4.01 -15.56
CA CYS A 173 -9.59 2.97 -14.69
C CYS A 173 -10.36 1.67 -15.00
N GLU A 174 -9.66 0.60 -15.36
CA GLU A 174 -10.28 -0.69 -15.62
C GLU A 174 -10.70 -1.34 -14.30
N LEU A 175 -12.01 -1.57 -14.12
CA LEU A 175 -12.57 -2.15 -12.90
C LEU A 175 -12.96 -3.61 -13.14
N ASN A 176 -12.28 -4.51 -12.44
CA ASN A 176 -12.55 -5.93 -12.45
C ASN A 176 -13.03 -6.38 -11.08
N ALA A 177 -14.03 -7.25 -11.07
CA ALA A 177 -14.55 -7.85 -9.86
C ALA A 177 -14.66 -9.36 -10.04
N ALA A 178 -14.17 -10.12 -9.07
CA ALA A 178 -14.22 -11.57 -9.03
C ALA A 178 -14.64 -12.02 -7.63
N VAL A 179 -15.05 -13.28 -7.50
CA VAL A 179 -15.30 -13.94 -6.22
C VAL A 179 -14.45 -15.20 -6.15
N THR A 180 -13.95 -15.51 -4.96
CA THR A 180 -13.24 -16.76 -4.68
C THR A 180 -13.70 -17.35 -3.36
N THR A 181 -13.77 -18.68 -3.31
CA THR A 181 -13.96 -19.44 -2.08
C THR A 181 -12.61 -19.87 -1.56
N SER A 182 -12.15 -19.30 -0.45
CA SER A 182 -10.87 -19.68 0.12
C SER A 182 -11.04 -20.92 0.99
N ALA A 183 -10.40 -22.04 0.60
CA ALA A 183 -9.98 -23.05 1.54
C ALA A 183 -8.66 -22.56 2.17
N LEU A 184 -8.73 -22.03 3.40
CA LEU A 184 -7.59 -21.70 4.28
C LEU A 184 -6.49 -20.79 3.66
N VAL A 185 -6.49 -19.51 4.03
CA VAL A 185 -5.23 -18.82 4.30
C VAL A 185 -4.99 -18.98 5.81
N ALA A 186 -4.35 -20.08 6.18
CA ALA A 186 -3.76 -20.29 7.50
C ALA A 186 -2.24 -20.28 7.35
#